data_AF-A0A0N5ALY7-F1
#
_entry.id   AF-A0A0N5ALY7-F1
#
_cell.length_a   1.000
_cell.length_b   1.000
_cell.length_c   1.000
_cell.angle_alpha   90.00
_cell.angle_beta   90.00
_cell.angle_gamma   90.00
#
_symmetry.space_group_name_H-M   'P 1'
#
loop_
_entity.id
_entity.type
_entity.pdbx_description
1 polymer ?
#
loop_
_entity_poly.entity_id
_entity_poly.type
_entity_poly.pdbx_seq_one_letter_code
_entity_poly.pdbx_strand_id
1 'polypeptide(L)'
;MEKCVWLKGCHQDSECGSGHCVGSLSKCDCAACKPLTPCKSDKECGGLRYSCDMTTKVCNCSRGIHDLHLYNGFKNIITGITHICVHTECKLNDPHSCFGLPCVQGICLCVPEPGLKNTILPIHYG
;
A
#
# COMPACT_ATOMS: atom_id res chain seq x y z
N MET A 1 -19.84 10.60 -18.83
CA MET A 1 -19.31 9.42 -18.13
C MET A 1 -17.80 9.49 -18.23
N GLU A 2 -17.07 9.45 -17.12
CA GLU A 2 -15.60 9.46 -17.18
C GLU A 2 -15.08 8.17 -17.81
N LYS A 3 -14.09 8.30 -18.68
CA LYS A 3 -13.48 7.16 -19.38
C LYS A 3 -12.60 6.38 -18.41
N CYS A 4 -12.85 5.08 -18.27
CA CYS A 4 -11.99 4.20 -17.49
C CYS A 4 -10.61 4.02 -18.14
N VAL A 5 -9.55 4.01 -17.33
CA VAL A 5 -8.16 3.74 -17.75
C VAL A 5 -7.70 2.44 -17.09
N TRP A 6 -7.39 1.44 -17.90
CA TRP A 6 -6.93 0.14 -17.42
C TRP A 6 -5.69 0.27 -16.54
N LEU A 7 -5.69 -0.45 -15.42
CA LEU A 7 -4.59 -0.51 -14.46
C LEU A 7 -4.23 0.82 -13.79
N LYS A 8 -5.04 1.88 -13.96
CA LYS A 8 -4.91 3.12 -13.20
C LYS A 8 -5.07 2.81 -11.72
N GLY A 9 -4.18 3.35 -10.89
CA GLY A 9 -4.28 3.23 -9.44
C GLY A 9 -5.57 3.87 -8.90
N CYS A 10 -6.20 3.23 -7.93
CA CYS A 10 -7.46 3.68 -7.31
C CYS A 10 -7.57 3.21 -5.85
N HIS A 11 -8.42 3.88 -5.08
CA HIS A 11 -8.82 3.44 -3.74
C HIS A 11 -10.32 3.18 -3.61
N GLN A 12 -11.12 3.71 -4.54
CA GLN A 12 -12.56 3.50 -4.63
C GLN A 12 -13.03 3.53 -6.08
N ASP A 13 -14.18 2.91 -6.36
CA ASP A 13 -14.74 2.74 -7.71
C ASP A 13 -14.95 4.07 -8.45
N SER A 14 -15.28 5.15 -7.75
CA SER A 14 -15.49 6.46 -8.38
C SER A 14 -14.23 7.03 -9.03
N GLU A 15 -13.04 6.53 -8.70
CA GLU A 15 -11.78 6.92 -9.37
C GLU A 15 -11.57 6.20 -10.71
N CYS A 16 -12.38 5.18 -11.00
CA CYS A 16 -12.28 4.32 -12.19
C CYS A 16 -13.30 4.65 -13.29
N GLY A 17 -14.11 5.69 -13.13
CA GLY A 17 -15.11 6.09 -14.11
C GLY A 17 -16.15 4.98 -14.34
N SER A 18 -16.18 4.40 -15.54
CA SER A 18 -17.06 3.26 -15.85
C SER A 18 -16.57 1.91 -15.31
N GLY A 19 -15.36 1.81 -14.75
CA GLY A 19 -14.80 0.57 -14.21
C GLY A 19 -14.97 0.39 -12.71
N HIS A 20 -14.34 -0.64 -12.16
CA HIS A 20 -14.30 -0.93 -10.72
C HIS A 20 -12.86 -0.91 -10.20
N CYS A 21 -12.70 -0.48 -8.96
CA CYS A 21 -11.43 -0.54 -8.26
C CYS A 21 -11.28 -1.90 -7.58
N VAL A 22 -10.22 -2.63 -7.91
CA VAL A 22 -9.97 -3.96 -7.33
C VAL A 22 -8.60 -4.04 -6.66
N GLY A 23 -8.52 -4.84 -5.60
CA GLY A 23 -7.31 -5.04 -4.81
C GLY A 23 -7.61 -5.07 -3.31
N SER A 24 -6.57 -5.14 -2.48
CA SER A 24 -6.70 -5.08 -1.02
C SER A 24 -6.78 -3.63 -0.51
N LEU A 25 -7.77 -2.88 -1.03
CA LEU A 25 -7.90 -1.40 -0.92
C LEU A 25 -7.93 -0.86 0.52
N SER A 26 -8.21 -1.71 1.49
CA SER A 26 -8.36 -1.36 2.89
C SER A 26 -7.22 -1.84 3.77
N LYS A 27 -6.08 -2.26 3.21
CA LYS A 27 -4.92 -2.73 3.99
C LYS A 27 -3.76 -1.74 3.94
N CYS A 28 -2.87 -1.83 4.94
CA CYS A 28 -1.63 -1.05 4.94
C CYS A 28 -0.64 -1.63 3.91
N ASP A 29 -0.03 -0.77 3.10
CA ASP A 29 1.01 -1.18 2.16
C ASP A 29 2.35 -1.34 2.88
N CYS A 30 2.56 -2.52 3.46
CA CYS A 30 3.83 -2.86 4.09
C CYS A 30 5.02 -2.97 3.11
N ALA A 31 4.76 -3.06 1.80
CA ALA A 31 5.81 -3.05 0.79
C ALA A 31 6.33 -1.63 0.48
N ALA A 32 5.62 -0.59 0.93
CA ALA A 32 6.06 0.79 0.81
C ALA A 32 7.36 1.06 1.59
N CYS A 33 7.60 0.37 2.70
CA CYS A 33 8.89 0.43 3.39
C CYS A 33 9.93 -0.43 2.67
N LYS A 34 10.86 0.24 1.99
CA LYS A 34 11.96 -0.42 1.27
C LYS A 34 13.22 -0.44 2.13
N PRO A 35 13.67 -1.61 2.64
CA PRO A 35 14.85 -1.68 3.49
C PRO A 35 16.10 -1.20 2.76
N LEU A 36 17.06 -0.67 3.51
CA LEU A 36 18.35 -0.14 3.02
C LEU A 36 18.24 1.10 2.12
N THR A 37 17.03 1.64 1.91
CA THR A 37 16.84 2.92 1.21
C THR A 37 17.44 4.06 2.04
N PRO A 38 18.23 4.98 1.46
CA PRO A 38 18.72 6.15 2.18
C PRO A 38 17.58 7.00 2.74
N CYS A 39 17.69 7.43 3.98
CA CYS A 39 16.62 8.18 4.65
C CYS A 39 17.16 9.31 5.52
N LYS A 40 16.35 10.36 5.66
CA LYS A 40 16.55 11.45 6.63
C LYS A 40 15.46 11.43 7.71
N SER A 41 14.34 10.79 7.40
CA SER A 41 13.18 10.62 8.24
C SER A 41 12.43 9.34 7.84
N ASP A 42 11.41 8.98 8.61
CA ASP A 42 10.54 7.85 8.27
C ASP A 42 9.79 8.04 6.93
N LYS A 43 9.67 9.28 6.45
CA LYS A 43 8.99 9.59 5.18
C LYS A 43 9.65 8.91 3.98
N GLU A 44 10.99 8.84 3.96
CA GLU A 44 11.72 8.16 2.89
C GLU A 44 11.57 6.62 2.96
N CYS A 45 11.18 6.10 4.12
CA CYS A 45 10.94 4.67 4.35
C CYS A 45 9.48 4.28 4.12
N GLY A 46 8.83 4.93 3.15
CA GLY A 46 7.39 4.75 2.89
C GLY A 46 6.50 5.29 4.01
N GLY A 47 7.04 6.07 4.95
CA GLY A 47 6.32 6.65 6.08
C GLY A 47 6.24 5.76 7.32
N LEU A 48 6.74 4.52 7.28
CA LEU A 48 6.71 3.62 8.43
C LEU A 48 7.43 4.24 9.63
N ARG A 49 6.73 4.44 10.74
CA ARG A 49 7.32 5.03 11.95
C ARG A 49 8.49 4.21 12.49
N TYR A 50 9.51 4.91 12.98
CA TYR A 50 10.72 4.36 13.59
C TYR A 50 11.57 3.49 12.65
N SER A 51 11.34 3.62 11.34
CA SER A 51 12.04 2.81 10.35
C SER A 51 13.29 3.48 9.81
N CYS A 52 13.42 4.81 9.83
CA CYS A 52 14.67 5.45 9.45
C CYS A 52 15.72 5.32 10.55
N ASP A 53 16.77 4.56 10.29
CA ASP A 53 17.87 4.44 11.24
C ASP A 53 18.76 5.68 11.16
N MET A 54 18.68 6.53 12.18
CA MET A 54 19.43 7.78 12.22
C MET A 54 20.94 7.60 12.43
N THR A 55 21.41 6.40 12.74
CA THR A 55 22.83 6.05 12.85
C THR A 55 23.40 5.68 11.48
N THR A 56 22.74 4.75 10.78
CA THR A 56 23.21 4.24 9.48
C THR A 56 22.67 5.02 8.28
N LYS A 57 21.69 5.91 8.51
CA LYS A 57 20.99 6.74 7.50
C LYS A 57 20.27 5.94 6.42
N VAL A 58 19.79 4.75 6.78
CA VAL A 58 19.00 3.89 5.87
C VAL A 58 17.76 3.33 6.57
N CYS A 59 16.78 2.92 5.77
CA CYS A 59 15.54 2.32 6.25
C CYS A 59 15.77 0.91 6.82
N ASN A 60 15.41 0.73 8.08
CA ASN A 60 15.31 -0.55 8.78
C ASN A 60 13.83 -0.85 9.06
N CYS A 61 13.15 -1.40 8.05
CA CYS A 61 11.72 -1.70 8.12
C CYS A 61 11.38 -2.73 9.20
N SER A 62 12.23 -3.75 9.39
CA SER A 62 12.05 -4.76 10.44
C SER A 62 12.10 -4.15 11.84
N ARG A 63 13.00 -3.18 12.05
CA ARG A 63 13.05 -2.40 13.30
C ARG A 63 11.79 -1.55 13.47
N GLY A 64 11.33 -0.83 12.44
CA GLY A 64 10.11 -0.03 12.53
C GLY A 64 8.90 -0.87 12.95
N ILE A 65 8.71 -2.03 12.30
CA ILE A 65 7.65 -2.97 12.67
C ILE A 65 7.85 -3.51 14.10
N HIS A 66 9.08 -3.85 14.48
CA HIS A 66 9.40 -4.31 15.83
C HIS A 66 9.09 -3.28 16.91
N ASP A 67 9.49 -2.02 16.71
CA ASP A 67 9.31 -0.96 17.69
C ASP A 67 7.83 -0.57 17.80
N LEU A 68 7.10 -0.56 16.68
CA LEU A 68 5.63 -0.45 16.67
C LEU A 68 4.97 -1.62 17.39
N HIS A 69 5.50 -2.82 17.19
CA HIS A 69 5.00 -4.03 17.79
C HIS A 69 5.09 -3.98 19.32
N LEU A 70 6.22 -3.53 19.85
CA LEU A 70 6.43 -3.33 21.27
C LEU A 70 5.53 -2.22 21.84
N TYR A 71 5.41 -1.11 21.13
CA TYR A 71 4.57 0.01 21.56
C TYR A 71 3.08 -0.36 21.67
N ASN A 72 2.60 -1.23 20.78
CA ASN A 72 1.19 -1.68 20.76
C ASN A 72 0.97 -3.00 21.51
N GLY A 73 2.01 -3.56 22.15
CA GLY A 73 1.90 -4.69 23.05
C GLY A 73 1.59 -6.03 22.41
N PHE A 74 1.95 -6.29 21.13
CA PHE A 74 1.80 -7.65 20.62
C PHE A 74 2.87 -8.59 21.21
N LYS A 75 2.69 -9.91 21.04
CA LYS A 75 3.56 -10.93 21.68
C LYS A 75 4.87 -11.24 20.96
N ASN A 76 4.90 -11.16 19.63
CA ASN A 76 6.11 -11.29 18.82
C ASN A 76 6.01 -10.52 17.48
N ILE A 77 7.16 -10.35 16.81
CA ILE A 77 7.28 -9.61 15.55
C ILE A 77 6.34 -10.13 14.45
N ILE A 78 6.13 -11.45 14.35
CA ILE A 78 5.23 -12.06 13.37
C ILE A 78 3.80 -11.57 13.61
N THR A 79 3.36 -11.53 14.87
CA THR A 79 2.04 -11.01 15.24
C THR A 79 1.93 -9.53 14.89
N GLY A 80 3.00 -8.75 15.09
CA GLY A 80 3.06 -7.34 14.67
C GLY A 80 2.88 -7.17 13.15
N ILE A 81 3.62 -7.94 12.35
CA ILE A 81 3.51 -7.92 10.88
C ILE A 81 2.09 -8.32 10.45
N THR A 82 1.60 -9.46 10.92
CA THR A 82 0.26 -9.94 10.54
C THR A 82 -0.81 -8.94 10.94
N HIS A 83 -0.70 -8.33 12.13
CA HIS A 83 -1.66 -7.32 12.56
C HIS A 83 -1.62 -6.08 11.67
N ILE A 84 -0.44 -5.51 11.42
CA ILE A 84 -0.30 -4.25 10.65
C ILE A 84 -0.65 -4.48 9.18
N CYS A 85 -0.11 -5.51 8.55
CA CYS A 85 -0.19 -5.70 7.11
C CYS A 85 -1.46 -6.42 6.65
N VAL A 86 -2.05 -7.27 7.51
CA VAL A 86 -3.18 -8.13 7.12
C VAL A 86 -4.47 -7.74 7.83
N HIS A 87 -4.42 -7.43 9.14
CA HIS A 87 -5.64 -7.19 9.91
C HIS A 87 -6.01 -5.71 10.06
N THR A 88 -5.05 -4.79 9.97
CA THR A 88 -5.31 -3.37 10.15
C THR A 88 -6.03 -2.82 8.93
N GLU A 89 -7.19 -2.22 9.16
CA GLU A 89 -7.96 -1.51 8.14
C GLU A 89 -7.39 -0.10 7.96
N CYS A 90 -6.92 0.20 6.76
CA CYS A 90 -6.43 1.51 6.37
C CYS A 90 -7.59 2.47 6.11
N LYS A 91 -7.50 3.68 6.65
CA LYS A 91 -8.46 4.76 6.40
C LYS A 91 -7.81 5.81 5.52
N LEU A 92 -8.37 6.06 4.35
CA LEU A 92 -7.76 6.82 3.25
C LEU A 92 -7.37 8.30 3.53
N ASN A 93 -7.63 8.82 4.71
CA ASN A 93 -7.22 10.17 5.13
C ASN A 93 -6.69 10.22 6.56
N ASP A 94 -6.36 9.05 7.13
CA ASP A 94 -5.82 8.95 8.48
C ASP A 94 -4.40 8.37 8.41
N PRO A 95 -3.36 9.21 8.42
CA PRO A 95 -1.97 8.75 8.39
C PRO A 95 -1.57 7.97 9.66
N HIS A 96 -2.39 8.00 10.71
CA HIS A 96 -2.18 7.19 11.92
C HIS A 96 -2.69 5.76 11.77
N SER A 97 -3.64 5.52 10.86
CA SER A 97 -4.30 4.21 10.70
C SER A 97 -3.32 3.09 10.33
N CYS A 98 -2.27 3.41 9.58
CA CYS A 98 -1.24 2.47 9.14
C CYS A 98 0.16 2.78 9.68
N PHE A 99 0.23 3.42 10.85
CA PHE A 99 1.52 3.76 11.50
C PHE A 99 2.47 4.52 10.58
N GLY A 100 1.89 5.38 9.72
CA GLY A 100 2.57 6.20 8.72
C GLY A 100 2.75 5.56 7.34
N LEU A 101 2.51 4.25 7.18
CA LEU A 101 2.45 3.62 5.85
C LEU A 101 1.21 4.10 5.06
N PRO A 102 1.27 4.12 3.72
CA PRO A 102 0.09 4.35 2.89
C PRO A 102 -0.86 3.14 2.89
N CYS A 103 -2.10 3.35 2.45
CA CYS A 103 -2.99 2.24 2.10
C CYS A 103 -2.50 1.56 0.82
N VAL A 104 -2.76 0.26 0.68
CA VAL A 104 -2.60 -0.45 -0.59
C VAL A 104 -3.53 0.19 -1.62
N GLN A 105 -2.95 0.62 -2.73
CA GLN A 105 -3.69 1.08 -3.88
C GLN A 105 -4.16 -0.12 -4.71
N GLY A 106 -5.40 -0.09 -5.15
CA GLY A 106 -5.90 -1.01 -6.15
C GLY A 106 -5.64 -0.56 -7.56
N ILE A 107 -6.23 -1.27 -8.50
CA ILE A 107 -6.21 -0.95 -9.93
C ILE A 107 -7.61 -0.91 -10.50
N CYS A 108 -7.83 -0.03 -11.46
CA CYS A 108 -9.06 0.03 -12.22
C CYS A 108 -9.14 -1.12 -13.22
N LEU A 109 -10.17 -1.96 -13.08
CA LEU A 109 -10.62 -2.88 -14.12
C LEU A 109 -11.79 -2.25 -14.86
N CYS A 110 -11.58 -1.97 -16.14
CA CYS A 110 -12.63 -1.39 -16.97
C CYS A 110 -13.57 -2.47 -17.47
N VAL A 111 -14.88 -2.28 -17.29
CA VAL A 111 -15.84 -3.12 -18.00
C VAL A 111 -15.81 -2.73 -19.48
N PRO A 112 -15.68 -3.70 -20.40
CA PRO A 112 -15.91 -3.43 -21.81
C PRO A 112 -17.38 -3.03 -21.95
N GLU A 113 -17.63 -1.88 -22.57
CA GLU A 113 -19.00 -1.48 -22.94
C GLU A 113 -19.63 -2.61 -23.78
N PRO A 114 -20.94 -2.90 -23.62
CA PRO A 114 -21.64 -3.88 -24.45
C PRO A 114 -21.65 -3.37 -25.91
N GLY A 115 -20.59 -3.69 -26.66
CA GLY A 115 -20.34 -3.18 -28.01
C GLY A 115 -18.87 -3.16 -28.42
N LEU A 116 -17.90 -3.21 -27.50
CA LEU A 116 -16.48 -3.19 -27.85
C LEU A 116 -15.94 -4.60 -28.06
N LYS A 117 -15.86 -5.02 -29.34
CA LYS A 117 -15.21 -6.27 -29.76
C LYS A 117 -13.77 -6.34 -29.22
N ASN A 118 -13.43 -7.49 -28.64
CA ASN A 118 -12.10 -7.94 -28.21
C ASN A 118 -10.94 -7.15 -28.82
N THR A 119 -10.40 -6.20 -28.07
CA THR A 119 -9.01 -5.77 -28.30
C THR A 119 -8.16 -6.57 -27.33
N ILE A 120 -7.53 -7.60 -27.89
CA ILE A 120 -6.57 -8.48 -27.25
C ILE A 120 -5.49 -7.61 -26.57
N LEU A 121 -5.34 -7.76 -25.26
CA LEU A 121 -4.20 -7.22 -24.52
C LEU A 121 -2.91 -7.85 -25.07
N PRO A 122 -1.88 -7.08 -25.47
CA PRO A 122 -0.54 -7.64 -25.63
C PRO A 122 -0.02 -7.98 -24.23
N ILE A 123 0.04 -9.27 -23.95
CA ILE A 123 0.70 -9.83 -22.76
C ILE A 123 2.20 -9.64 -22.97
N HIS A 124 2.77 -8.57 -22.42
CA HIS A 124 4.22 -8.45 -22.32
C HIS A 124 4.67 -9.19 -21.04
N TYR A 125 4.99 -10.47 -21.19
CA TYR A 125 5.93 -11.13 -20.28
C TYR A 125 7.33 -10.75 -20.73
N GLY A 126 8.07 -10.07 -19.86
CA GLY A 126 9.50 -9.77 -19.99
C GLY A 126 10.17 -10.02 -18.66
#